data_AF-D0LI66-F1
#
_entry.id   AF-D0LI66-F1
#
_cell.length_a   1.000
_cell.length_b   1.000
_cell.length_c   1.000
_cell.angle_alpha   90.00
_cell.angle_beta   90.00
_cell.angle_gamma   90.00
#
_symmetry.space_group_name_H-M   'P 1'
#
loop_
_entity.id
_entity.type
_entity.pdbx_description
1 polymer ?
#
loop_
_entity_poly.entity_id
_entity_poly.type
_entity_poly.pdbx_seq_one_letter_code
_entity_poly.pdbx_strand_id
1 'polypeptide(L)'
;MSIPAESGDVAAGAGQGAARTSAAEEAVTPASGRHALITSVLDDAIERFGGDRHRAAITAARDFYDERRGRVFEDESLWESWMQAFLEWYVLEWPQPAAASAAAAEAATAAAAADRGQPDSSTGTETAGAELATPARAVRATAMAALVREARERGEGEREAAARACLSSQRSLFEVRELSTGRVEVSDLIGGAQFEVSEPRAMMGVSIGDVVEMRLIGFDGEVIFGRTFCFHPSGTRDAIVAHVRRMRAQGKTRQDIVDFCASLRIRCERYRHVAPTRIYASARASDGADAPVSIAPR
;
A
#
# COMPACT_ATOMS: atom_id res chain seq x y z
N MET A 1 57.85 -46.58 7.38
CA MET A 1 57.14 -45.29 7.27
C MET A 1 55.79 -45.60 6.66
N SER A 2 54.78 -45.72 7.51
CA SER A 2 53.49 -46.31 7.17
C SER A 2 52.42 -45.24 7.10
N ILE A 3 51.69 -45.23 5.99
CA ILE A 3 50.41 -44.52 5.82
C ILE A 3 49.31 -45.44 6.37
N PRO A 4 48.28 -44.88 7.01
CA PRO A 4 46.94 -45.29 6.65
C PRO A 4 46.04 -44.12 6.28
N ALA A 5 45.21 -44.39 5.28
CA ALA A 5 44.08 -43.59 4.87
C ALA A 5 42.91 -43.83 5.83
N GLU A 6 42.19 -42.76 6.19
CA GLU A 6 40.80 -42.87 6.63
C GLU A 6 39.94 -41.89 5.84
N SER A 7 38.99 -42.50 5.14
CA SER A 7 37.81 -41.95 4.52
C SER A 7 36.77 -41.58 5.57
N GLY A 8 36.22 -40.36 5.50
CA GLY A 8 35.08 -39.92 6.29
C GLY A 8 34.28 -38.87 5.52
N ASP A 9 33.21 -39.33 4.88
CA ASP A 9 32.22 -38.54 4.17
C ASP A 9 31.05 -38.27 5.13
N VAL A 10 30.80 -37.00 5.50
CA VAL A 10 29.51 -36.55 6.07
C VAL A 10 29.26 -35.09 5.69
N ALA A 11 28.21 -34.88 4.90
CA ALA A 11 27.63 -33.59 4.60
C ALA A 11 27.01 -32.91 5.84
N ALA A 12 27.22 -31.60 5.99
CA ALA A 12 26.34 -30.72 6.74
C ALA A 12 26.50 -29.27 6.25
N GLY A 13 25.55 -28.82 5.42
CA GLY A 13 25.35 -27.42 5.14
C GLY A 13 24.70 -26.73 6.34
N ALA A 14 25.28 -25.62 6.78
CA ALA A 14 24.65 -24.67 7.68
C ALA A 14 25.39 -23.32 7.64
N GLY A 15 24.63 -22.22 7.51
CA GLY A 15 25.04 -20.94 8.06
C GLY A 15 25.43 -19.84 7.08
N GLN A 16 24.53 -19.40 6.19
CA GLN A 16 24.54 -18.01 5.71
C GLN A 16 23.32 -17.29 6.27
N GLY A 17 23.57 -16.36 7.19
CA GLY A 17 22.54 -15.58 7.86
C GLY A 17 23.14 -14.67 8.91
N ALA A 18 23.97 -13.72 8.48
CA ALA A 18 24.42 -12.63 9.35
C ALA A 18 24.64 -11.35 8.53
N ALA A 19 23.98 -10.29 8.99
CA ALA A 19 24.27 -8.87 8.80
C ALA A 19 24.43 -8.37 7.34
N ARG A 20 23.38 -7.73 6.83
CA ARG A 20 23.52 -6.69 5.79
C ARG A 20 22.86 -5.42 6.28
N THR A 21 23.66 -4.57 6.93
CA THR A 21 23.36 -3.17 7.22
C THR A 21 24.36 -2.29 6.48
N SER A 22 23.83 -1.19 5.93
CA SER A 22 24.48 0.05 5.49
C SER A 22 25.56 -0.02 4.40
N ALA A 23 25.12 0.11 3.14
CA ALA A 23 25.81 0.85 2.07
C ALA A 23 24.94 0.80 0.80
N ALA A 24 23.93 1.66 0.72
CA ALA A 24 23.13 1.85 -0.49
C ALA A 24 22.65 3.31 -0.54
N GLU A 25 23.63 4.21 -0.61
CA GLU A 25 23.42 5.60 -0.98
C GLU A 25 24.29 5.81 -2.24
N GLU A 26 23.75 6.50 -3.24
CA GLU A 26 24.33 6.80 -4.56
C GLU A 26 24.12 5.81 -5.72
N ALA A 27 22.99 5.97 -6.41
CA ALA A 27 22.93 6.51 -7.78
C ALA A 27 21.46 6.58 -8.22
N VAL A 28 20.75 7.65 -7.84
CA VAL A 28 19.34 7.86 -8.21
C VAL A 28 19.29 8.54 -9.58
N THR A 29 18.91 7.80 -10.63
CA THR A 29 18.47 8.39 -11.90
C THR A 29 17.25 9.27 -11.63
N PRO A 30 17.16 10.50 -12.18
CA PRO A 30 16.05 11.39 -11.88
C PRO A 30 14.73 10.73 -12.29
N ALA A 31 13.77 10.78 -11.39
CA ALA A 31 12.41 10.33 -11.66
C ALA A 31 11.85 11.05 -12.91
N SER A 32 11.03 10.36 -13.70
CA SER A 32 10.32 11.01 -14.82
C SER A 32 9.56 12.24 -14.30
N GLY A 33 9.36 13.25 -15.15
CA GLY A 33 8.61 14.48 -14.77
C GLY A 33 7.24 14.18 -14.14
N ARG A 34 6.59 13.09 -14.59
CA ARG A 34 5.32 12.58 -14.05
C ARG A 34 5.43 12.11 -12.60
N HIS A 35 6.43 11.28 -12.29
CA HIS A 35 6.65 10.81 -10.93
C HIS A 35 7.02 11.98 -10.01
N ALA A 36 7.81 12.95 -10.50
CA ALA A 36 8.12 14.17 -9.75
C ALA A 36 6.87 15.01 -9.44
N LEU A 37 5.95 15.17 -10.41
CA LEU A 37 4.71 15.90 -10.20
C LEU A 37 3.79 15.21 -9.18
N ILE A 38 3.62 13.90 -9.27
CA ILE A 38 2.83 13.12 -8.30
C ILE A 38 3.43 13.22 -6.90
N THR A 39 4.76 13.12 -6.80
CA THR A 39 5.49 13.30 -5.53
C THR A 39 5.25 14.69 -4.95
N SER A 40 5.39 15.75 -5.75
CA SER A 40 5.14 17.13 -5.32
C SER A 40 3.70 17.31 -4.81
N VAL A 41 2.71 16.78 -5.51
CA VAL A 41 1.30 16.90 -5.07
C VAL A 41 1.05 16.17 -3.75
N LEU A 42 1.69 15.01 -3.54
CA LEU A 42 1.62 14.29 -2.26
C LEU A 42 2.32 15.07 -1.14
N ASP A 43 3.52 15.60 -1.40
CA ASP A 43 4.28 16.39 -0.42
C ASP A 43 3.49 17.64 -0.01
N ASP A 44 2.92 18.36 -0.98
CA ASP A 44 2.07 19.52 -0.72
C ASP A 44 0.82 19.15 0.10
N ALA A 45 0.25 17.96 -0.10
CA ALA A 45 -0.84 17.48 0.74
C ALA A 45 -0.38 17.20 2.17
N ILE A 46 0.77 16.54 2.33
CA ILE A 46 1.32 16.16 3.63
C ILE A 46 1.73 17.40 4.42
N GLU A 47 2.46 18.34 3.82
CA GLU A 47 2.87 19.57 4.49
C GLU A 47 1.66 20.39 4.95
N ARG A 48 0.69 20.57 4.06
CA ARG A 48 -0.45 21.44 4.30
C ARG A 48 -1.45 20.80 5.29
N PHE A 49 -1.64 19.48 5.25
CA PHE A 49 -2.60 18.78 6.10
C PHE A 49 -1.96 18.06 7.31
N GLY A 50 -0.63 18.02 7.38
CA GLY A 50 0.15 17.43 8.47
C GLY A 50 0.53 18.39 9.60
N GLY A 51 0.29 19.69 9.46
CA GLY A 51 0.66 20.71 10.45
C GLY A 51 -0.32 20.88 11.63
N ASP A 52 0.05 21.74 12.59
CA ASP A 52 -0.65 21.96 13.87
C ASP A 52 -2.15 22.24 13.75
N ARG A 53 -2.56 22.95 12.70
CA ARG A 53 -3.97 23.27 12.43
C ARG A 53 -4.86 22.02 12.27
N HIS A 54 -4.27 20.88 11.92
CA HIS A 54 -4.93 19.59 11.72
C HIS A 54 -4.57 18.57 12.80
N ARG A 55 -3.88 18.97 13.88
CA ARG A 55 -3.36 18.07 14.92
C ARG A 55 -4.41 17.09 15.45
N ALA A 56 -5.62 17.56 15.78
CA ALA A 56 -6.68 16.70 16.28
C ALA A 56 -7.12 15.63 15.26
N ALA A 57 -7.19 15.99 13.98
CA ALA A 57 -7.54 15.07 12.92
C ALA A 57 -6.42 14.04 12.67
N ILE A 58 -5.16 14.48 12.71
CA ILE A 58 -3.99 13.59 12.58
C ILE A 58 -3.94 12.61 13.75
N THR A 59 -4.14 13.07 14.99
CA THR A 59 -4.16 12.20 16.17
C THR A 59 -5.27 11.14 16.04
N ALA A 60 -6.49 11.54 15.71
CA ALA A 60 -7.59 10.58 15.52
C ALA A 60 -7.32 9.59 14.38
N ALA A 61 -6.76 10.07 13.26
CA ALA A 61 -6.36 9.21 12.15
C ALA A 61 -5.26 8.23 12.54
N ARG A 62 -4.29 8.68 13.34
CA ARG A 62 -3.17 7.85 13.80
C ARG A 62 -3.65 6.77 14.75
N ASP A 63 -4.51 7.10 15.70
CA ASP A 63 -5.08 6.12 16.62
C ASP A 63 -5.88 5.05 15.85
N PHE A 64 -6.70 5.46 14.87
CA PHE A 64 -7.42 4.51 14.01
C PHE A 64 -6.47 3.63 13.18
N TYR A 65 -5.39 4.20 12.64
CA TYR A 65 -4.41 3.48 11.84
C TYR A 65 -3.64 2.46 12.69
N ASP A 66 -3.20 2.86 13.89
CA ASP A 66 -2.49 2.02 14.85
C ASP A 66 -3.39 0.91 15.40
N GLU A 67 -4.68 1.17 15.65
CA GLU A 67 -5.64 0.15 16.12
C GLU A 67 -5.79 -0.99 15.10
N ARG A 68 -5.86 -0.64 13.80
CA ARG A 68 -6.11 -1.63 12.75
C ARG A 68 -4.89 -2.43 12.34
N ARG A 69 -3.70 -1.83 12.40
CA ARG A 69 -2.48 -2.44 11.90
C ARG A 69 -1.48 -2.79 13.00
N GLY A 70 -1.66 -2.26 14.21
CA GLY A 70 -0.69 -2.31 15.29
C GLY A 70 0.16 -1.05 15.35
N ARG A 71 0.32 -0.49 16.55
CA ARG A 71 1.20 0.66 16.79
C ARG A 71 2.66 0.29 16.54
N VAL A 72 3.44 1.18 15.95
CA VAL A 72 4.92 1.13 15.82
C VAL A 72 5.50 2.34 16.55
N PHE A 73 6.58 2.15 17.31
CA PHE A 73 7.26 3.21 18.08
C PHE A 73 8.49 3.75 17.36
N GLU A 74 8.94 4.96 17.74
CA GLU A 74 10.05 5.69 17.11
C GLU A 74 11.39 4.94 17.09
N ASP A 75 11.62 4.09 18.09
CA ASP A 75 12.84 3.29 18.24
C ASP A 75 12.81 1.98 17.42
N GLU A 76 11.68 1.64 16.81
CA GLU A 76 11.56 0.46 15.95
C GLU A 76 12.07 0.76 14.53
N SER A 77 12.78 -0.21 13.93
CA SER A 77 13.35 -0.09 12.57
C SER A 77 12.31 0.20 11.47
N LEU A 78 11.03 -0.11 11.73
CA LEU A 78 9.94 0.14 10.81
C LEU A 78 9.40 1.59 10.87
N TRP A 79 9.76 2.36 11.90
CA TRP A 79 9.12 3.65 12.23
C TRP A 79 9.00 4.59 11.03
N GLU A 80 10.10 4.86 10.32
CA GLU A 80 10.13 5.80 9.20
C GLU A 80 9.20 5.35 8.07
N SER A 81 9.35 4.10 7.62
CA SER A 81 8.50 3.52 6.57
C SER A 81 7.03 3.47 6.99
N TRP A 82 6.77 3.21 8.27
CA TRP A 82 5.44 3.16 8.86
C TRP A 82 4.79 4.54 8.88
N MET A 83 5.55 5.57 9.29
CA MET A 83 5.09 6.95 9.35
C MET A 83 4.80 7.49 7.95
N GLN A 84 5.67 7.20 6.97
CA GLN A 84 5.42 7.57 5.58
C GLN A 84 4.14 6.91 5.04
N ALA A 85 3.95 5.60 5.28
CA ALA A 85 2.74 4.88 4.89
C ALA A 85 1.48 5.45 5.55
N PHE A 86 1.58 5.84 6.82
CA PHE A 86 0.51 6.54 7.54
C PHE A 86 0.17 7.89 6.89
N LEU A 87 1.18 8.74 6.59
CA LEU A 87 0.95 10.07 6.02
C LEU A 87 0.36 9.99 4.61
N GLU A 88 0.86 9.08 3.76
CA GLU A 88 0.30 8.83 2.43
C GLU A 88 -1.15 8.35 2.54
N TRP A 89 -1.44 7.42 3.46
CA TRP A 89 -2.80 6.98 3.73
C TRP A 89 -3.70 8.11 4.24
N TYR A 90 -3.20 8.92 5.18
CA TYR A 90 -3.94 10.02 5.79
C TYR A 90 -4.41 11.03 4.73
N VAL A 91 -3.51 11.45 3.83
CA VAL A 91 -3.88 12.47 2.84
C VAL A 91 -4.79 11.93 1.73
N LEU A 92 -4.75 10.63 1.44
CA LEU A 92 -5.50 10.00 0.35
C LEU A 92 -6.82 9.35 0.78
N GLU A 93 -6.90 8.84 2.00
CA GLU A 93 -8.02 7.99 2.43
C GLU A 93 -8.74 8.48 3.70
N TRP A 94 -8.08 9.25 4.56
CA TRP A 94 -8.72 9.76 5.77
C TRP A 94 -9.72 10.87 5.44
N PRO A 95 -10.97 10.77 5.91
CA PRO A 95 -11.96 11.82 5.72
C PRO A 95 -11.58 13.07 6.52
N GLN A 96 -11.49 14.20 5.84
CA GLN A 96 -11.31 15.52 6.45
C GLN A 96 -12.68 16.17 6.72
N PRO A 97 -12.97 16.58 7.95
CA PRO A 97 -14.27 17.20 8.30
C PRO A 97 -14.60 18.42 7.44
N ALA A 98 -13.61 19.29 7.19
CA ALA A 98 -13.80 20.53 6.43
C ALA A 98 -14.06 20.28 4.94
N ALA A 99 -13.34 19.33 4.33
CA ALA A 99 -13.57 19.01 2.94
C ALA A 99 -14.92 18.27 2.75
N ALA A 100 -15.46 17.60 3.80
CA ALA A 100 -16.68 16.77 3.72
C ALA A 100 -17.90 17.63 3.47
N SER A 101 -17.94 18.81 4.11
CA SER A 101 -18.92 19.86 3.84
C SER A 101 -18.87 20.32 2.37
N ALA A 102 -17.66 20.57 1.84
CA ALA A 102 -17.49 21.01 0.46
C ALA A 102 -17.80 19.90 -0.58
N ALA A 103 -17.38 18.66 -0.33
CA ALA A 103 -17.66 17.52 -1.22
C ALA A 103 -19.16 17.18 -1.26
N ALA A 104 -19.87 17.33 -0.14
CA ALA A 104 -21.32 17.19 -0.10
C ALA A 104 -22.02 18.27 -0.93
N ALA A 105 -21.54 19.53 -0.89
CA ALA A 105 -22.06 20.61 -1.71
C ALA A 105 -21.81 20.40 -3.21
N GLU A 106 -20.63 19.89 -3.59
CA GLU A 106 -20.30 19.56 -4.98
C GLU A 106 -21.12 18.39 -5.51
N ALA A 107 -21.28 17.31 -4.72
CA ALA A 107 -22.12 16.18 -5.11
C ALA A 107 -23.59 16.60 -5.28
N ALA A 108 -24.10 17.48 -4.43
CA ALA A 108 -25.43 18.07 -4.59
C ALA A 108 -25.54 18.92 -5.86
N THR A 109 -24.49 19.67 -6.22
CA THR A 109 -24.44 20.48 -7.44
C THR A 109 -24.38 19.61 -8.71
N ALA A 110 -23.59 18.54 -8.69
CA ALA A 110 -23.49 17.58 -9.79
C ALA A 110 -24.79 16.80 -9.98
N ALA A 111 -25.45 16.39 -8.90
CA ALA A 111 -26.78 15.76 -8.95
C ALA A 111 -27.83 16.73 -9.53
N ALA A 112 -27.80 18.01 -9.13
CA ALA A 112 -28.69 19.04 -9.67
C ALA A 112 -28.37 19.45 -11.13
N ALA A 113 -27.18 19.12 -11.64
CA ALA A 113 -26.80 19.30 -13.04
C ALA A 113 -27.23 18.11 -13.90
N ALA A 114 -27.13 16.88 -13.36
CA ALA A 114 -27.60 15.66 -14.01
C ALA A 114 -29.14 15.63 -14.16
N ASP A 115 -29.87 16.14 -13.15
CA ASP A 115 -31.34 16.24 -13.16
C ASP A 115 -31.87 17.24 -14.21
N ARG A 116 -31.02 18.17 -14.68
CA ARG A 116 -31.36 19.16 -15.72
C ARG A 116 -31.02 18.69 -17.14
N GLY A 117 -30.45 17.50 -17.30
CA GLY A 117 -29.76 17.10 -18.53
C GLY A 117 -30.26 15.83 -19.21
N GLN A 118 -31.50 15.37 -18.96
CA GLN A 118 -32.01 14.14 -19.57
C GLN A 118 -33.06 14.43 -20.66
N PRO A 119 -32.66 14.50 -21.96
CA PRO A 119 -33.55 14.24 -23.06
C PRO A 119 -33.68 12.73 -23.28
N ASP A 120 -34.91 12.24 -23.35
CA ASP A 120 -35.26 10.86 -23.69
C ASP A 120 -34.69 10.46 -25.06
N SER A 121 -33.89 9.39 -25.12
CA SER A 121 -33.91 8.46 -26.25
C SER A 121 -33.16 7.15 -25.96
N SER A 122 -33.83 6.06 -26.30
CA SER A 122 -33.43 4.66 -26.23
C SER A 122 -32.54 4.22 -27.40
N THR A 123 -31.56 3.33 -27.17
CA THR A 123 -31.44 1.96 -27.74
C THR A 123 -30.08 1.31 -27.41
N GLY A 124 -30.07 -0.04 -27.27
CA GLY A 124 -29.00 -0.91 -26.74
C GLY A 124 -27.66 -0.93 -27.51
N THR A 125 -26.59 -1.55 -27.00
CA THR A 125 -26.43 -3.00 -26.79
C THR A 125 -25.18 -3.25 -25.90
N GLU A 126 -25.21 -4.27 -25.02
CA GLU A 126 -24.07 -4.72 -24.17
C GLU A 126 -23.01 -5.51 -24.96
N THR A 127 -21.71 -5.31 -24.69
CA THR A 127 -20.86 -6.28 -23.94
C THR A 127 -19.39 -5.84 -23.80
N ALA A 128 -18.80 -6.26 -22.66
CA ALA A 128 -17.37 -6.36 -22.32
C ALA A 128 -16.62 -5.05 -21.97
N GLY A 129 -16.73 -4.64 -20.70
CA GLY A 129 -15.93 -3.56 -20.11
C GLY A 129 -16.42 -3.14 -18.73
N ALA A 130 -16.53 -4.06 -17.77
CA ALA A 130 -16.93 -3.75 -16.40
C ALA A 130 -16.29 -4.82 -15.50
N GLU A 131 -15.35 -4.49 -14.62
CA GLU A 131 -15.64 -3.80 -13.37
C GLU A 131 -14.44 -2.96 -12.89
N LEU A 132 -14.28 -1.76 -13.46
CA LEU A 132 -13.59 -0.62 -12.84
C LEU A 132 -14.59 0.43 -12.34
N ALA A 133 -15.86 0.05 -12.20
CA ALA A 133 -16.93 0.93 -11.73
C ALA A 133 -18.04 0.13 -11.02
N THR A 134 -17.96 0.10 -9.69
CA THR A 134 -19.08 -0.22 -8.77
C THR A 134 -18.95 0.75 -7.58
N PRO A 135 -20.06 1.36 -7.12
CA PRO A 135 -20.41 2.76 -7.30
C PRO A 135 -20.00 3.64 -6.11
N ALA A 136 -20.01 4.96 -6.33
CA ALA A 136 -20.14 5.97 -5.28
C ALA A 136 -19.28 5.72 -4.03
N ARG A 137 -17.96 5.70 -4.21
CA ARG A 137 -17.06 6.20 -3.16
C ARG A 137 -17.44 7.67 -3.00
N ALA A 138 -18.50 7.95 -2.22
CA ALA A 138 -18.89 9.27 -1.78
C ALA A 138 -17.58 9.97 -1.50
N VAL A 139 -17.22 10.94 -2.35
CA VAL A 139 -15.85 11.46 -2.46
C VAL A 139 -15.46 11.81 -1.05
N ARG A 140 -14.71 10.91 -0.39
CA ARG A 140 -14.32 11.12 0.98
C ARG A 140 -13.45 12.34 0.83
N ALA A 141 -13.91 13.38 1.46
CA ALA A 141 -13.32 14.66 1.41
C ALA A 141 -11.94 14.61 2.06
N THR A 142 -10.96 14.17 1.32
CA THR A 142 -9.61 13.97 1.83
C THR A 142 -8.81 15.25 1.65
N ALA A 143 -7.61 15.27 2.21
CA ALA A 143 -6.65 16.35 1.95
C ALA A 143 -6.40 16.50 0.44
N MET A 144 -6.25 15.36 -0.26
CA MET A 144 -6.04 15.35 -1.70
C MET A 144 -7.25 15.90 -2.49
N ALA A 145 -8.48 15.61 -2.05
CA ALA A 145 -9.68 16.19 -2.67
C ALA A 145 -9.74 17.72 -2.55
N ALA A 146 -9.21 18.30 -1.47
CA ALA A 146 -9.09 19.75 -1.35
C ALA A 146 -8.06 20.32 -2.34
N LEU A 147 -6.91 19.66 -2.54
CA LEU A 147 -5.92 20.09 -3.53
C LEU A 147 -6.45 20.05 -4.96
N VAL A 148 -7.27 19.05 -5.32
CA VAL A 148 -7.94 18.99 -6.62
C VAL A 148 -8.77 20.25 -6.88
N ARG A 149 -9.58 20.69 -5.90
CA ARG A 149 -10.41 21.88 -6.04
C ARG A 149 -9.57 23.15 -6.18
N GLU A 150 -8.54 23.29 -5.37
CA GLU A 150 -7.68 24.47 -5.41
C GLU A 150 -6.88 24.58 -6.72
N ALA A 151 -6.33 23.47 -7.22
CA ALA A 151 -5.62 23.45 -8.50
C ALA A 151 -6.56 23.86 -9.65
N ARG A 152 -7.82 23.39 -9.61
CA ARG A 152 -8.86 23.81 -10.55
C ARG A 152 -9.15 25.30 -10.47
N GLU A 153 -9.35 25.84 -9.27
CA GLU A 153 -9.63 27.26 -9.03
C GLU A 153 -8.48 28.16 -9.53
N ARG A 154 -7.23 27.67 -9.47
CA ARG A 154 -6.04 28.36 -9.98
C ARG A 154 -5.78 28.12 -11.47
N GLY A 155 -6.53 27.25 -12.14
CA GLY A 155 -6.30 26.87 -13.54
C GLY A 155 -5.06 26.01 -13.77
N GLU A 156 -4.55 25.33 -12.73
CA GLU A 156 -3.36 24.48 -12.76
C GLU A 156 -3.73 23.05 -13.25
N GLY A 157 -4.11 22.93 -14.52
CA GLY A 157 -4.72 21.71 -15.06
C GLY A 157 -3.88 20.42 -14.87
N GLU A 158 -2.56 20.50 -15.04
CA GLU A 158 -1.68 19.33 -14.87
C GLU A 158 -1.63 18.86 -13.41
N ARG A 159 -1.60 19.82 -12.48
CA ARG A 159 -1.60 19.56 -11.04
C ARG A 159 -2.94 19.04 -10.55
N GLU A 160 -4.05 19.56 -11.10
CA GLU A 160 -5.39 18.99 -10.86
C GLU A 160 -5.42 17.53 -11.30
N ALA A 161 -4.93 17.22 -12.51
CA ALA A 161 -4.92 15.86 -13.05
C ALA A 161 -4.06 14.91 -12.19
N ALA A 162 -2.88 15.35 -11.75
CA ALA A 162 -2.02 14.58 -10.84
C ALA A 162 -2.71 14.31 -9.48
N ALA A 163 -3.34 15.33 -8.89
CA ALA A 163 -4.09 15.18 -7.64
C ALA A 163 -5.29 14.23 -7.79
N ARG A 164 -5.97 14.25 -8.94
CA ARG A 164 -7.05 13.30 -9.27
C ARG A 164 -6.53 11.88 -9.41
N ALA A 165 -5.40 11.69 -10.08
CA ALA A 165 -4.75 10.37 -10.20
C ALA A 165 -4.44 9.77 -8.82
N CYS A 166 -3.98 10.59 -7.88
CA CYS A 166 -3.79 10.19 -6.49
C CYS A 166 -5.09 9.72 -5.81
N LEU A 167 -6.24 10.33 -6.08
CA LEU A 167 -7.54 9.90 -5.51
C LEU A 167 -8.06 8.58 -6.09
N SER A 168 -7.78 8.31 -7.36
CA SER A 168 -8.12 7.05 -8.03
C SER A 168 -7.09 5.94 -7.81
N SER A 169 -5.99 6.22 -7.10
CA SER A 169 -4.94 5.26 -6.84
C SER A 169 -5.41 4.11 -5.95
N GLN A 170 -4.71 2.97 -6.07
CA GLN A 170 -5.07 1.73 -5.40
C GLN A 170 -3.92 1.23 -4.54
N ARG A 171 -4.16 1.13 -3.23
CA ARG A 171 -3.28 0.40 -2.30
C ARG A 171 -3.69 -1.06 -2.22
N SER A 172 -2.73 -1.97 -2.36
CA SER A 172 -2.98 -3.41 -2.28
C SER A 172 -1.74 -4.19 -1.86
N LEU A 173 -1.90 -5.51 -1.76
CA LEU A 173 -0.84 -6.50 -1.72
C LEU A 173 -0.55 -6.97 -3.15
N PHE A 174 0.68 -6.71 -3.59
CA PHE A 174 1.13 -7.01 -4.93
C PHE A 174 2.24 -8.05 -4.89
N GLU A 175 2.12 -9.08 -5.71
CA GLU A 175 3.22 -10.02 -5.99
C GLU A 175 4.05 -9.50 -7.15
N VAL A 176 5.37 -9.50 -6.99
CA VAL A 176 6.31 -9.19 -8.07
C VAL A 176 6.41 -10.39 -9.02
N ARG A 177 6.08 -10.18 -10.29
CA ARG A 177 6.05 -11.23 -11.33
C ARG A 177 7.26 -11.18 -12.24
N GLU A 178 7.68 -9.97 -12.61
CA GLU A 178 8.83 -9.73 -13.46
C GLU A 178 9.58 -8.47 -13.02
N LEU A 179 10.91 -8.51 -13.10
CA LEU A 179 11.80 -7.40 -12.83
C LEU A 179 12.70 -7.19 -14.05
N SER A 180 12.58 -6.03 -14.68
CA SER A 180 13.40 -5.62 -15.81
C SER A 180 13.82 -4.16 -15.65
N THR A 181 14.83 -3.73 -16.39
CA THR A 181 15.29 -2.34 -16.33
C THR A 181 14.18 -1.39 -16.78
N GLY A 182 13.75 -0.49 -15.90
CA GLY A 182 12.70 0.49 -16.21
C GLY A 182 11.27 -0.02 -16.08
N ARG A 183 11.06 -1.30 -15.77
CA ARG A 183 9.74 -1.93 -15.78
C ARG A 183 9.62 -3.07 -14.78
N VAL A 184 8.54 -3.04 -14.01
CA VAL A 184 8.18 -4.10 -13.05
C VAL A 184 6.77 -4.59 -13.37
N GLU A 185 6.59 -5.90 -13.47
CA GLU A 185 5.25 -6.48 -13.53
C GLU A 185 4.80 -6.94 -12.15
N VAL A 186 3.59 -6.55 -11.75
CA VAL A 186 3.00 -6.91 -10.47
C VAL A 186 1.58 -7.48 -10.63
N SER A 187 1.21 -8.42 -9.76
CA SER A 187 -0.14 -8.97 -9.68
C SER A 187 -0.80 -8.58 -8.37
N ASP A 188 -1.98 -7.95 -8.43
CA ASP A 188 -2.80 -7.64 -7.26
C ASP A 188 -3.37 -8.94 -6.67
N LEU A 189 -2.87 -9.35 -5.51
CA LEU A 189 -3.33 -10.58 -4.84
C LEU A 189 -4.77 -10.50 -4.34
N ILE A 190 -5.30 -9.29 -4.15
CA ILE A 190 -6.66 -9.07 -3.64
C ILE A 190 -7.65 -8.98 -4.80
N GLY A 191 -7.37 -8.13 -5.79
CA GLY A 191 -8.26 -7.87 -6.94
C GLY A 191 -8.05 -8.79 -8.14
N GLY A 192 -6.88 -9.42 -8.27
CA GLY A 192 -6.54 -10.34 -9.37
C GLY A 192 -6.04 -9.67 -10.65
N ALA A 193 -6.02 -8.34 -10.73
CA ALA A 193 -5.50 -7.60 -11.88
C ALA A 193 -3.96 -7.65 -11.94
N GLN A 194 -3.42 -7.51 -13.15
CA GLN A 194 -1.98 -7.41 -13.39
C GLN A 194 -1.65 -6.02 -13.92
N PHE A 195 -0.49 -5.51 -13.52
CA PHE A 195 -0.05 -4.17 -13.89
C PHE A 195 1.42 -4.21 -14.28
N GLU A 196 1.71 -3.45 -15.32
CA GLU A 196 3.05 -3.08 -15.72
C GLU A 196 3.33 -1.69 -15.17
N VAL A 197 4.39 -1.56 -14.38
CA VAL A 197 4.73 -0.33 -13.67
C VAL A 197 6.04 0.22 -14.22
N SER A 198 6.01 1.47 -14.65
CA SER A 198 7.21 2.20 -15.06
C SER A 198 8.02 2.57 -13.81
N GLU A 199 9.16 1.92 -13.61
CA GLU A 199 10.05 2.18 -12.48
C GLU A 199 11.50 2.23 -12.99
N PRO A 200 12.05 3.44 -13.18
CA PRO A 200 13.41 3.60 -13.68
C PRO A 200 14.48 3.17 -12.66
N ARG A 201 14.15 3.09 -11.37
CA ARG A 201 15.08 2.69 -10.30
C ARG A 201 15.16 1.18 -10.19
N ALA A 202 16.34 0.67 -9.81
CA ALA A 202 16.46 -0.72 -9.43
C ALA A 202 15.71 -0.99 -8.11
N MET A 203 14.81 -1.97 -8.11
CA MET A 203 14.13 -2.47 -6.91
C MET A 203 15.08 -3.37 -6.11
N MET A 204 16.14 -2.79 -5.56
CA MET A 204 17.16 -3.49 -4.79
C MET A 204 16.55 -4.27 -3.62
N GLY A 205 16.91 -5.54 -3.48
CA GLY A 205 16.43 -6.39 -2.40
C GLY A 205 15.03 -7.00 -2.61
N VAL A 206 14.44 -6.79 -3.79
CA VAL A 206 13.16 -7.38 -4.18
C VAL A 206 13.39 -8.50 -5.18
N SER A 207 12.74 -9.64 -4.96
CA SER A 207 12.81 -10.81 -5.84
C SER A 207 11.46 -11.12 -6.46
N ILE A 208 11.49 -11.82 -7.61
CA ILE A 208 10.26 -12.38 -8.19
C ILE A 208 9.61 -13.34 -7.17
N GLY A 209 8.30 -13.19 -7.00
CA GLY A 209 7.49 -13.93 -6.02
C GLY A 209 7.36 -13.24 -4.65
N ASP A 210 8.13 -12.18 -4.38
CA ASP A 210 7.95 -11.39 -3.17
C ASP A 210 6.61 -10.66 -3.18
N VAL A 211 6.04 -10.49 -1.99
CA VAL A 211 4.78 -9.76 -1.78
C VAL A 211 5.08 -8.43 -1.12
N VAL A 212 4.50 -7.38 -1.67
CA VAL A 212 4.71 -6.00 -1.22
C VAL A 212 3.36 -5.31 -1.08
N GLU A 213 3.09 -4.74 0.09
CA GLU A 213 2.05 -3.71 0.19
C GLU A 213 2.59 -2.43 -0.43
N MET A 214 1.89 -1.92 -1.44
CA MET A 214 2.23 -0.66 -2.10
C MET A 214 0.98 -0.02 -2.72
N ARG A 215 1.13 1.20 -3.23
CA ARG A 215 0.11 1.91 -4.00
C ARG A 215 0.51 1.99 -5.47
N LEU A 216 -0.46 1.77 -6.36
CA LEU A 216 -0.33 2.05 -7.78
C LEU A 216 -1.16 3.28 -8.16
N ILE A 217 -0.58 4.16 -8.97
CA ILE A 217 -1.19 5.41 -9.42
C ILE A 217 -1.17 5.42 -10.94
N GLY A 218 -2.34 5.48 -11.57
CA GLY A 218 -2.47 5.67 -13.02
C GLY A 218 -2.46 7.15 -13.35
N PHE A 219 -1.47 7.62 -14.10
CA PHE A 219 -1.33 9.03 -14.47
C PHE A 219 -0.76 9.17 -15.88
N ASP A 220 -1.45 9.93 -16.73
CA ASP A 220 -1.03 10.21 -18.11
C ASP A 220 -0.68 8.96 -18.94
N GLY A 221 -1.52 7.93 -18.84
CA GLY A 221 -1.35 6.66 -19.56
C GLY A 221 -0.31 5.70 -18.98
N GLU A 222 0.41 6.10 -17.94
CA GLU A 222 1.38 5.27 -17.23
C GLU A 222 0.83 4.80 -15.88
N VAL A 223 1.30 3.64 -15.41
CA VAL A 223 1.13 3.22 -14.02
C VAL A 223 2.47 3.40 -13.33
N ILE A 224 2.46 4.12 -12.21
CA ILE A 224 3.64 4.38 -11.39
C ILE A 224 3.41 3.89 -9.96
N PHE A 225 4.49 3.63 -9.23
CA PHE A 225 4.42 3.37 -7.80
C PHE A 225 4.08 4.65 -7.02
N GLY A 226 3.30 4.47 -5.96
CA GLY A 226 3.19 5.46 -4.88
C GLY A 226 4.48 5.53 -4.07
N ARG A 227 4.46 6.31 -3.00
CA ARG A 227 5.68 6.60 -2.25
C ARG A 227 6.12 5.44 -1.35
N THR A 228 5.16 4.68 -0.84
CA THR A 228 5.41 3.77 0.27
C THR A 228 5.33 2.31 -0.12
N PHE A 229 6.28 1.54 0.41
CA PHE A 229 6.37 0.09 0.24
C PHE A 229 6.49 -0.56 1.61
N CYS A 230 5.72 -1.62 1.82
CA CYS A 230 5.84 -2.50 2.97
C CYS A 230 6.13 -3.91 2.44
N PHE A 231 7.39 -4.30 2.51
CA PHE A 231 7.87 -5.60 2.04
C PHE A 231 7.53 -6.69 3.05
N HIS A 232 6.82 -7.72 2.60
CA HIS A 232 6.58 -8.91 3.40
C HIS A 232 7.77 -9.88 3.26
N PRO A 233 8.17 -10.60 4.32
CA PRO A 233 9.31 -11.52 4.25
C PRO A 233 9.13 -12.58 3.16
N SER A 234 10.22 -12.94 2.48
CA SER A 234 10.19 -13.99 1.46
C SER A 234 9.69 -15.32 2.02
N GLY A 235 9.03 -16.11 1.17
CA GLY A 235 8.39 -17.37 1.58
C GLY A 235 7.06 -17.23 2.34
N THR A 236 6.56 -16.01 2.58
CA THR A 236 5.24 -15.79 3.23
C THR A 236 4.07 -15.70 2.24
N ARG A 237 4.36 -15.67 0.93
CA ARG A 237 3.37 -15.50 -0.16
C ARG A 237 2.14 -16.41 -0.02
N ASP A 238 2.35 -17.72 0.12
CA ASP A 238 1.23 -18.68 0.14
C ASP A 238 0.33 -18.50 1.36
N ALA A 239 0.91 -18.11 2.51
CA ALA A 239 0.14 -17.76 3.70
C ALA A 239 -0.68 -16.49 3.46
N ILE A 240 -0.08 -15.44 2.87
CA ILE A 240 -0.79 -14.21 2.50
C ILE A 240 -1.96 -14.52 1.57
N VAL A 241 -1.74 -15.26 0.48
CA VAL A 241 -2.79 -15.65 -0.47
C VAL A 241 -3.92 -16.40 0.24
N ALA A 242 -3.60 -17.29 1.18
CA ALA A 242 -4.61 -17.97 1.97
C ALA A 242 -5.41 -17.02 2.87
N HIS A 243 -4.78 -16.02 3.50
CA HIS A 243 -5.50 -15.00 4.27
C HIS A 243 -6.40 -14.15 3.39
N VAL A 244 -5.90 -13.70 2.24
CA VAL A 244 -6.68 -12.91 1.28
C VAL A 244 -7.95 -13.68 0.87
N ARG A 245 -7.82 -14.94 0.44
CA ARG A 245 -8.96 -15.77 0.03
C ARG A 245 -9.98 -15.94 1.16
N ARG A 246 -9.50 -16.28 2.36
CA ARG A 246 -10.35 -16.47 3.54
C ARG A 246 -11.09 -15.19 3.93
N MET A 247 -10.39 -14.07 4.02
CA MET A 247 -10.97 -12.79 4.42
C MET A 247 -11.95 -12.26 3.36
N ARG A 248 -11.66 -12.45 2.06
CA ARG A 248 -12.63 -12.18 0.99
C ARG A 248 -13.88 -13.04 1.13
N ALA A 249 -13.75 -14.32 1.42
CA ALA A 249 -14.90 -15.20 1.66
C ALA A 249 -15.72 -14.79 2.89
N GLN A 250 -15.12 -14.11 3.87
CA GLN A 250 -15.79 -13.51 5.03
C GLN A 250 -16.37 -12.11 4.73
N GLY A 251 -16.30 -11.62 3.49
CA GLY A 251 -16.78 -10.29 3.11
C GLY A 251 -15.91 -9.12 3.62
N LYS A 252 -14.68 -9.39 4.08
CA LYS A 252 -13.74 -8.34 4.50
C LYS A 252 -13.33 -7.47 3.32
N THR A 253 -13.15 -6.19 3.57
CA THR A 253 -12.77 -5.23 2.55
C THR A 253 -11.28 -5.38 2.18
N ARG A 254 -10.88 -4.80 1.03
CA ARG A 254 -9.47 -4.68 0.66
C ARG A 254 -8.64 -4.03 1.77
N GLN A 255 -9.19 -2.99 2.41
CA GLN A 255 -8.55 -2.27 3.50
C GLN A 255 -8.31 -3.18 4.70
N ASP A 256 -9.30 -3.98 5.12
CA ASP A 256 -9.14 -4.95 6.21
C ASP A 256 -8.03 -5.97 5.94
N ILE A 257 -7.91 -6.43 4.69
CA ILE A 257 -6.92 -7.43 4.29
C ILE A 257 -5.50 -6.84 4.31
N VAL A 258 -5.33 -5.64 3.76
CA VAL A 258 -4.04 -4.93 3.76
C VAL A 258 -3.62 -4.64 5.20
N ASP A 259 -4.53 -4.09 6.02
CA ASP A 259 -4.22 -3.74 7.42
C ASP A 259 -3.84 -4.97 8.25
N PHE A 260 -4.55 -6.08 8.05
CA PHE A 260 -4.21 -7.35 8.66
C PHE A 260 -2.79 -7.80 8.28
N CYS A 261 -2.42 -7.75 7.00
CA CYS A 261 -1.08 -8.16 6.56
C CYS A 261 0.02 -7.21 7.08
N ALA A 262 -0.25 -5.91 7.17
CA ALA A 262 0.65 -4.95 7.79
C ALA A 262 0.93 -5.30 9.27
N SER A 263 -0.11 -5.73 10.01
CA SER A 263 0.06 -6.20 11.39
C SER A 263 0.96 -7.44 11.51
N LEU A 264 0.91 -8.34 10.52
CA LEU A 264 1.81 -9.50 10.46
C LEU A 264 3.27 -9.05 10.27
N ARG A 265 3.49 -8.03 9.44
CA ARG A 265 4.82 -7.46 9.22
C ARG A 265 5.42 -6.85 10.48
N ILE A 266 4.61 -6.14 11.28
CA ILE A 266 5.06 -5.62 12.59
C ILE A 266 5.39 -6.76 13.54
N ARG A 267 4.56 -7.81 13.59
CA ARG A 267 4.85 -8.98 14.43
C ARG A 267 6.18 -9.63 14.04
N CYS A 268 6.50 -9.74 12.74
CA CYS A 268 7.82 -10.21 12.31
C CYS A 268 8.97 -9.35 12.83
N GLU A 269 8.77 -8.03 12.93
CA GLU A 269 9.80 -7.13 13.44
C GLU A 269 10.05 -7.31 14.93
N ARG A 270 8.99 -7.56 15.70
CA ARG A 270 9.06 -7.70 17.16
C ARG A 270 9.49 -9.09 17.61
N TYR A 271 9.07 -10.11 16.86
CA TYR A 271 9.37 -11.51 17.16
C TYR A 271 10.42 -12.06 16.19
N ARG A 272 11.57 -11.38 16.05
CA ARG A 272 12.65 -11.77 15.10
C ARG A 272 13.19 -13.20 15.30
N HIS A 273 12.99 -13.78 16.49
CA HIS A 273 13.37 -15.16 16.80
C HIS A 273 12.37 -16.21 16.27
N VAL A 274 11.18 -15.80 15.85
CA VAL A 274 10.16 -16.67 15.24
C VAL A 274 10.26 -16.55 13.73
N ALA A 275 10.37 -17.69 13.04
CA ALA A 275 10.37 -17.72 11.59
C ALA A 275 9.13 -16.99 11.02
N PRO A 276 9.28 -16.05 10.07
CA PRO A 276 8.15 -15.31 9.50
C PRO A 276 7.02 -16.19 8.98
N THR A 277 7.37 -17.32 8.34
CA THR A 277 6.40 -18.30 7.85
C THR A 277 5.46 -18.83 8.95
N ARG A 278 5.94 -18.98 10.20
CA ARG A 278 5.12 -19.36 11.35
C ARG A 278 4.23 -18.21 11.83
N ILE A 279 4.72 -16.97 11.82
CA ILE A 279 3.91 -15.80 12.21
C ILE A 279 2.74 -15.65 11.26
N TYR A 280 2.98 -15.76 9.95
CA TYR A 280 1.92 -15.68 8.94
C TYR A 280 1.00 -16.90 9.02
N ALA A 281 1.52 -18.13 9.13
CA ALA A 281 0.67 -19.32 9.22
C ALA A 281 -0.22 -19.38 10.48
N SER A 282 0.30 -18.95 11.64
CA SER A 282 -0.41 -19.04 12.94
C SER A 282 -1.55 -18.03 13.09
N ALA A 283 -1.55 -16.95 12.30
CA ALA A 283 -2.63 -15.96 12.28
C ALA A 283 -3.97 -16.53 11.77
N ARG A 284 -4.00 -17.79 11.30
CA ARG A 284 -5.22 -18.55 11.00
C ARG A 284 -6.07 -18.88 12.24
N ALA A 285 -5.47 -18.92 13.44
CA ALA A 285 -6.10 -19.50 14.63
C ALA A 285 -6.82 -18.51 15.56
N SER A 286 -6.62 -17.20 15.40
CA SER A 286 -7.00 -16.19 16.41
C SER A 286 -8.32 -15.43 16.15
N ASP A 287 -9.15 -15.86 15.18
CA ASP A 287 -10.48 -15.26 14.94
C ASP A 287 -11.53 -15.64 16.02
N GLY A 288 -11.14 -15.68 17.31
CA GLY A 288 -12.03 -16.05 18.41
C GLY A 288 -11.64 -15.60 19.82
N ALA A 289 -10.45 -15.04 20.06
CA ALA A 289 -10.12 -14.46 21.36
C ALA A 289 -8.87 -13.59 21.29
N ASP A 290 -8.97 -12.37 21.82
CA ASP A 290 -7.86 -11.76 22.54
C ASP A 290 -7.35 -12.77 23.58
N ALA A 291 -6.18 -13.35 23.31
CA ALA A 291 -5.37 -13.96 24.36
C ALA A 291 -3.90 -13.62 24.07
N PRO A 292 -3.17 -13.02 25.04
CA PRO A 292 -1.75 -12.81 24.90
C PRO A 292 -1.07 -14.17 24.71
N VAL A 293 -0.11 -14.23 23.78
CA VAL A 293 0.75 -15.39 23.58
C VAL A 293 1.46 -15.68 24.90
N SER A 294 0.98 -16.68 25.63
CA SER A 294 1.66 -17.22 26.80
C SER A 294 2.89 -17.99 26.31
N ILE A 295 4.04 -17.33 26.37
CA ILE A 295 5.34 -18.01 26.26
C ILE A 295 5.66 -18.51 27.68
N ALA A 296 5.35 -19.77 27.96
CA ALA A 296 5.83 -20.41 29.18
C ALA A 296 7.36 -20.59 29.08
N PRO A 297 8.12 -20.21 30.13
CA PRO A 297 9.56 -20.48 30.16
C PRO A 297 9.81 -21.99 30.33
N ARG A 298 10.85 -22.49 29.65
CA ARG A 298 11.44 -23.79 29.93
C ARG A 298 12.37 -23.70 31.13
#